data_AF-A0A645IMC5-F1
#
_entry.id   AF-A0A645IMC5-F1
#
_cell.length_a   1.000
_cell.length_b   1.000
_cell.length_c   1.000
_cell.angle_alpha   90.00
_cell.angle_beta   90.00
_cell.angle_gamma   90.00
#
_symmetry.space_group_name_H-M   'P 1'
#
loop_
_entity.id
_entity.type
_entity.pdbx_description
1 polymer ?
#
loop_
_entity_poly.entity_id
_entity_poly.type
_entity_poly.pdbx_seq_one_letter_code
_entity_poly.pdbx_strand_id
1 'polypeptide(L)' 'MLASIPLARAGTPEDVAGAVGFLVSPAASYVTGTTVHVNGGMFMD' A
#
# COMPACT_ATOMS: atom_id res chain seq x y z
N MET A 1 12.82 -2.97 14.46
CA MET A 1 11.58 -2.61 13.73
C MET A 1 11.84 -2.35 12.24
N LEU A 2 12.81 -1.52 11.84
CA LEU A 2 13.16 -1.35 10.41
C LEU A 2 13.59 -2.66 9.71
N ALA A 3 14.30 -3.55 10.42
CA ALA A 3 14.76 -4.83 9.87
C ALA A 3 13.64 -5.80 9.44
N SER A 4 12.40 -5.58 9.90
CA SER A 4 11.23 -6.38 9.48
C SER A 4 10.47 -5.78 8.30
N ILE A 5 10.97 -4.67 7.72
CA ILE A 5 10.40 -4.06 6.52
C ILE A 5 11.31 -4.42 5.35
N PRO A 6 10.87 -5.27 4.40
CA PRO A 6 11.65 -5.62 3.22
C PRO A 6 12.15 -4.42 2.40
N LEU A 7 11.37 -3.34 2.30
CA LEU A 7 11.80 -2.11 1.63
C LEU A 7 12.83 -1.27 2.44
N ALA A 8 13.23 -1.72 3.63
CA ALA A 8 14.26 -1.12 4.48
C ALA A 8 14.05 0.37 4.84
N ARG A 9 12.81 0.86 4.77
CA ARG A 9 12.44 2.22 5.16
C ARG A 9 11.06 2.26 5.80
N ALA A 10 10.82 3.27 6.63
CA ALA A 10 9.45 3.61 7.03
C ALA A 10 8.65 4.10 5.80
N GLY A 11 7.35 3.82 5.81
CA GLY A 11 6.43 4.43 4.85
C GLY A 11 6.30 5.93 5.10
N THR A 12 6.00 6.68 4.05
CA THR A 12 5.63 8.10 4.13
C THR A 12 4.14 8.26 3.82
N PRO A 13 3.53 9.40 4.16
CA PRO A 13 2.15 9.69 3.78
C PRO A 13 1.88 9.53 2.27
N GLU A 14 2.87 9.84 1.44
CA GLU A 14 2.79 9.76 -0.02
C GLU A 14 2.66 8.32 -0.53
N ASP A 15 3.25 7.34 0.17
CA ASP A 15 3.09 5.92 -0.19
C ASP A 15 1.62 5.49 -0.10
N VAL A 16 0.92 5.95 0.94
CA VAL A 16 -0.51 5.67 1.13
C VAL A 16 -1.35 6.49 0.15
N ALA A 17 -1.01 7.77 -0.02
CA ALA A 17 -1.73 8.66 -0.93
C ALA A 17 -1.70 8.15 -2.38
N GLY A 18 -0.59 7.57 -2.83
CA GLY A 18 -0.49 6.94 -4.15
C GLY A 18 -1.45 5.77 -4.33
N ALA A 19 -1.53 4.88 -3.34
CA ALA A 19 -2.47 3.75 -3.36
C ALA A 19 -3.94 4.22 -3.33
N VAL A 20 -4.27 5.20 -2.50
CA VAL A 20 -5.61 5.81 -2.47
C VAL A 20 -5.93 6.46 -3.82
N GLY A 21 -4.97 7.19 -4.40
CA GLY A 21 -5.09 7.82 -5.72
C GLY A 21 -5.44 6.80 -6.81
N PHE A 22 -4.79 5.64 -6.81
CA PHE A 22 -5.17 4.53 -7.70
C PHE A 22 -6.60 4.04 -7.42
N LEU A 23 -6.94 3.76 -6.16
CA LEU A 23 -8.23 3.19 -5.78
C LEU A 23 -9.42 4.11 -6.10
N VAL A 24 -9.24 5.43 -6.07
CA VAL A 24 -10.30 6.40 -6.44
C VAL A 24 -10.31 6.74 -7.93
N SER A 25 -9.37 6.21 -8.71
CA SER A 25 -9.26 6.48 -10.14
C SER A 25 -10.11 5.52 -10.98
N PRO A 26 -10.42 5.85 -12.25
CA PRO A 26 -11.07 4.92 -13.17
C PRO A 26 -10.32 3.60 -13.39
N ALA A 27 -9.00 3.57 -13.15
CA ALA A 27 -8.19 2.37 -13.31
C ALA A 27 -8.56 1.26 -12.29
N ALA A 28 -9.16 1.62 -11.17
CA ALA A 28 -9.63 0.69 -10.14
C ALA A 28 -11.12 0.33 -10.28
N SER A 29 -11.76 0.62 -11.42
CA SER A 29 -13.22 0.45 -11.61
C SER A 29 -13.76 -0.97 -11.41
N TYR A 30 -12.90 -1.99 -11.43
CA TYR A 30 -13.27 -3.38 -11.17
C TYR A 30 -12.64 -3.95 -9.89
N VAL A 31 -12.11 -3.09 -9.02
CA VAL A 31 -11.52 -3.46 -7.73
C VAL A 31 -12.52 -3.14 -6.63
N THR A 32 -13.03 -4.16 -5.96
CA THR A 32 -13.97 -4.01 -4.84
C THR A 32 -13.83 -5.18 -3.85
N GLY A 33 -14.20 -4.96 -2.59
CA GLY A 33 -14.21 -6.00 -1.56
C GLY A 33 -12.84 -6.55 -1.17
N THR A 34 -11.76 -5.83 -1.48
CA THR A 34 -10.38 -6.27 -1.20
C THR A 34 -9.65 -5.29 -0.30
N THR A 35 -8.68 -5.80 0.46
CA THR A 35 -7.73 -5.01 1.25
C THR A 35 -6.44 -4.84 0.46
N VAL A 36 -5.91 -3.62 0.40
CA VAL A 36 -4.59 -3.32 -0.20
C VAL A 36 -3.63 -2.95 0.92
N HIS A 37 -2.61 -3.79 1.14
CA HIS A 37 -1.60 -3.55 2.16
C HIS A 37 -0.50 -2.61 1.65
N VAL A 38 -0.43 -1.40 2.20
CA VAL A 38 0.65 -0.44 1.96
C VAL A 38 1.60 -0.43 3.16
N ASN A 39 2.44 -1.45 3.28
CA ASN A 39 3.22 -1.71 4.51
C ASN A 39 4.72 -1.99 4.27
N GLY A 40 5.21 -1.75 3.04
CA GLY A 40 6.60 -2.02 2.66
C GLY A 40 7.01 -3.49 2.76
N GLY A 41 6.05 -4.41 2.78
CA GLY A 41 6.24 -5.86 2.91
C GLY A 41 6.32 -6.38 4.34
N MET A 42 5.96 -5.56 5.35
CA MET A 42 6.04 -5.99 6.76
C MET A 42 5.10 -7.15 7.10
N PHE A 43 3.94 -7.21 6.46
CA PHE A 43 2.98 -8.31 6.58
C PHE A 43 2.63 -8.81 5.18
N MET A 44 2.70 -10.13 4.99
CA MET A 44 2.37 -10.83 3.75
C MET A 44 1.52 -12.04 4.14
N ASP A 45 0.26 -12.05 3.75
CA ASP A 45 -0.68 -13.18 3.90
C ASP A 45 -0.63 -14.10 2.67
#